data_AF-A0A9P7W0D5-F1
#
_entry.id   AF-A0A9P7W0D5-F1
#
_cell.length_a   1.000
_cell.length_b   1.000
_cell.length_c   1.000
_cell.angle_alpha   90.00
_cell.angle_beta   90.00
_cell.angle_gamma   90.00
#
_symmetry.space_group_name_H-M   'P 1'
#
loop_
_entity.id
_entity.type
_entity.pdbx_description
1 polymer ?
#
loop_
_entity_poly.entity_id
_entity_poly.type
_entity_poly.pdbx_seq_one_letter_code
_entity_poly.pdbx_strand_id
1 'polypeptide(L)'
;MPWNPSCSLLPPALSLQKVAANAAQQNLMQQNPYSILQLQEALQTALTGANFTVQTAATNAGGRPSTLRIDLPIFKGTHSENVRAWLSILDDQLSTSHIAVADRTVSASGLLRDNAQTWYLALKRANNDCPLSWDDFRAALL
;
A
#
# COMPACT_ATOMS: atom_id res chain seq x y z
N MET A 1 20.69 -18.47 -56.72
CA MET A 1 19.96 -19.70 -56.35
C MET A 1 18.55 -19.28 -55.95
N PRO A 2 17.51 -19.77 -56.65
CA PRO A 2 16.11 -19.40 -56.42
C PRO A 2 15.46 -20.34 -55.41
N TRP A 3 14.51 -19.86 -54.62
CA TRP A 3 13.58 -20.75 -53.93
C TRP A 3 12.18 -20.16 -53.98
N ASN A 4 11.40 -20.70 -54.92
CA ASN A 4 9.95 -20.79 -54.86
C ASN A 4 9.65 -22.29 -54.94
N PRO A 5 8.73 -22.80 -54.13
CA PRO A 5 7.70 -23.64 -54.72
C PRO A 5 6.31 -23.22 -54.24
N SER A 6 5.53 -22.78 -55.21
CA SER A 6 4.09 -22.89 -55.20
C SER A 6 3.66 -24.35 -55.32
N CYS A 7 2.38 -24.58 -54.97
CA CYS A 7 1.50 -25.70 -55.33
C CYS A 7 1.24 -26.73 -54.24
N SER A 8 0.02 -27.20 -53.98
CA SER A 8 -1.35 -26.86 -54.42
C SER A 8 -2.31 -27.83 -53.69
N LEU A 9 -3.61 -27.59 -53.85
CA LEU A 9 -4.73 -28.57 -53.83
C LEU A 9 -5.50 -28.77 -52.51
N LEU A 10 -6.59 -28.00 -52.48
CA LEU A 10 -7.90 -28.25 -51.85
C LEU A 10 -8.55 -29.59 -52.34
N PRO A 11 -9.65 -30.03 -51.68
CA PRO A 11 -10.06 -31.43 -51.48
C PRO A 11 -11.06 -31.92 -52.56
N PRO A 12 -11.69 -33.12 -52.44
CA PRO A 12 -12.98 -33.14 -51.73
C PRO A 12 -13.46 -34.49 -51.12
N ALA A 13 -14.53 -34.35 -50.33
CA ALA A 13 -15.71 -35.22 -50.24
C ALA A 13 -15.81 -36.34 -49.19
N LEU A 14 -17.02 -36.35 -48.60
CA LEU A 14 -17.76 -37.45 -47.98
C LEU A 14 -17.45 -37.81 -46.52
N SER A 15 -18.26 -37.29 -45.61
CA SER A 15 -19.19 -38.15 -44.85
C SER A 15 -20.23 -37.33 -44.07
N LEU A 16 -21.38 -37.23 -44.72
CA LEU A 16 -22.66 -36.72 -44.25
C LEU A 16 -23.24 -37.75 -43.25
N GLN A 17 -22.69 -37.87 -42.02
CA GLN A 17 -23.19 -38.90 -41.08
C GLN A 17 -22.91 -38.72 -39.59
N LYS A 18 -22.74 -37.47 -39.10
CA LYS A 18 -22.67 -37.20 -37.65
C LYS A 18 -23.50 -36.00 -37.18
N VAL A 19 -24.60 -35.69 -37.88
CA VAL A 19 -25.48 -34.57 -37.50
C VAL A 19 -26.54 -34.97 -36.46
N ALA A 20 -26.71 -36.27 -36.16
CA ALA A 20 -27.72 -36.74 -35.21
C ALA A 20 -27.23 -36.95 -33.76
N ALA A 21 -25.92 -36.88 -33.49
CA ALA A 21 -25.37 -37.25 -32.18
C ALA A 21 -25.09 -36.06 -31.23
N ASN A 22 -25.02 -34.83 -31.76
CA ASN A 22 -24.61 -33.67 -30.94
C ASN A 22 -25.78 -32.87 -30.34
N ALA A 23 -27.03 -33.22 -30.64
CA ALA A 23 -28.19 -32.60 -30.02
C ALA A 23 -28.38 -32.99 -28.53
N ALA A 24 -27.63 -33.97 -28.03
CA ALA A 24 -27.74 -34.45 -26.65
C ALA A 24 -26.81 -33.73 -25.65
N GLN A 25 -25.88 -32.88 -26.10
CA GLN A 25 -24.90 -32.23 -25.20
C GLN A 25 -25.29 -30.81 -24.74
N GLN A 26 -26.45 -30.27 -25.15
CA GLN A 26 -26.89 -28.93 -24.73
C GLN A 26 -27.67 -28.88 -23.40
N ASN A 27 -27.77 -29.98 -22.65
CA ASN A 27 -28.66 -30.07 -21.48
C ASN A 27 -27.96 -30.33 -20.12
N LEU A 28 -26.70 -29.91 -19.95
CA LEU A 28 -25.98 -30.10 -18.68
C LEU A 28 -25.35 -28.83 -18.07
N MET A 29 -25.66 -27.64 -18.57
CA MET A 29 -25.15 -26.37 -18.00
C MET A 29 -26.22 -25.53 -17.28
N GLN A 30 -27.29 -26.15 -16.79
CA GLN A 30 -28.40 -25.40 -16.20
C GLN A 30 -28.86 -25.93 -14.85
N GLN A 31 -27.97 -25.97 -13.86
CA GLN A 31 -28.40 -26.01 -12.45
C GLN A 31 -27.44 -25.23 -11.55
N ASN A 32 -27.65 -23.92 -11.49
CA ASN A 32 -27.36 -23.15 -10.29
C ASN A 32 -28.36 -21.99 -10.18
N PRO A 33 -29.61 -22.25 -9.75
CA PRO A 33 -30.57 -21.19 -9.50
C PRO A 33 -30.45 -20.70 -8.06
N TYR A 34 -29.26 -20.33 -7.59
CA TYR A 34 -29.16 -19.55 -6.37
C TYR A 34 -29.41 -18.10 -6.75
N SER A 35 -30.65 -17.64 -6.54
CA SER A 35 -30.94 -16.22 -6.63
C SER A 35 -30.16 -15.48 -5.54
N ILE A 36 -29.68 -14.28 -5.84
CA ILE A 36 -28.90 -13.45 -4.89
C ILE A 36 -29.61 -13.30 -3.54
N LEU A 37 -30.95 -13.29 -3.56
CA LEU A 37 -31.79 -13.26 -2.36
C LEU A 37 -31.55 -14.47 -1.44
N GLN A 38 -31.44 -15.69 -1.98
CA GLN A 38 -31.19 -16.89 -1.18
C GLN A 38 -29.80 -16.92 -0.56
N LEU A 39 -28.78 -16.38 -1.26
CA LEU A 39 -27.44 -16.23 -0.69
C LEU A 39 -27.41 -15.23 0.46
N GLN A 40 -28.19 -14.16 0.35
CA GLN A 40 -28.26 -13.11 1.38
C GLN A 40 -28.95 -13.62 2.65
N GLU A 41 -30.03 -14.41 2.49
CA GLU A 41 -30.74 -15.04 3.60
C GLU A 41 -29.90 -16.11 4.30
N ALA A 42 -29.13 -16.90 3.54
CA ALA A 42 -28.21 -17.89 4.10
C ALA A 42 -27.10 -17.25 4.94
N LEU A 43 -26.54 -16.13 4.48
CA LEU A 43 -25.52 -15.38 5.24
C LEU A 43 -26.09 -14.76 6.52
N GLN A 44 -27.30 -14.19 6.47
CA GLN A 44 -27.94 -13.61 7.65
C GLN A 44 -28.32 -14.68 8.69
N THR A 45 -28.75 -15.85 8.24
CA THR A 45 -29.07 -16.99 9.12
C THR A 45 -27.80 -17.59 9.75
N ALA A 46 -26.70 -17.67 9.01
CA ALA A 46 -25.43 -18.18 9.53
C ALA A 46 -24.83 -17.26 10.61
N LEU A 47 -24.98 -15.95 10.47
CA LEU A 47 -24.47 -14.98 11.44
C LEU A 47 -25.30 -14.91 12.73
N THR A 48 -26.61 -15.19 12.66
CA THR A 48 -27.51 -15.14 13.83
C THR A 48 -27.51 -16.44 14.65
N GLY A 49 -27.12 -17.57 14.06
CA GLY A 49 -27.03 -18.86 14.76
C GLY A 49 -25.69 -19.15 15.45
N ALA A 50 -24.67 -18.33 15.24
CA ALA A 50 -23.33 -18.56 15.79
C ALA A 50 -23.20 -17.98 17.21
N ASN A 51 -23.44 -18.80 18.24
CA ASN A 51 -22.98 -18.50 19.60
C ASN A 51 -21.45 -18.67 19.66
N PHE A 52 -20.72 -17.56 19.56
CA PHE A 52 -19.27 -17.55 19.70
C PHE A 52 -18.88 -17.52 21.17
N THR A 53 -18.54 -18.68 21.75
CA THR A 53 -17.88 -18.73 23.06
C THR A 53 -16.40 -18.43 22.88
N VAL A 54 -16.01 -17.17 23.14
CA VAL A 54 -14.60 -16.80 23.28
C VAL A 54 -14.06 -17.45 24.55
N GLN A 55 -13.31 -18.54 24.39
CA GLN A 55 -12.50 -19.08 25.49
C GLN A 55 -11.26 -18.18 25.65
N THR A 56 -11.34 -17.16 26.50
CA THR A 56 -10.19 -16.32 26.84
C THR A 56 -9.22 -17.11 27.72
N ALA A 57 -8.30 -17.83 27.10
CA ALA A 57 -7.13 -18.37 27.79
C ALA A 57 -6.28 -17.20 28.28
N ALA A 58 -6.38 -16.88 29.57
CA ALA A 58 -5.53 -15.91 30.24
C ALA A 58 -4.07 -16.37 30.16
N THR A 59 -3.34 -15.85 29.18
CA THR A 59 -1.88 -15.86 29.17
C THR A 59 -1.43 -14.42 29.02
N ASN A 60 -1.03 -13.84 30.16
CA ASN A 60 -0.34 -12.56 30.24
C ASN A 60 1.04 -12.69 29.57
N ALA A 61 1.07 -12.71 28.24
CA ALA A 61 2.24 -12.40 27.45
C ALA A 61 1.96 -11.05 26.80
N GLY A 62 2.32 -9.98 27.49
CA GLY A 62 2.32 -8.62 26.95
C GLY A 62 3.33 -8.49 25.82
N GLY A 63 3.08 -9.14 24.69
CA GLY A 63 3.74 -8.86 23.44
C GLY A 63 3.30 -7.48 23.00
N ARG A 64 4.11 -6.46 23.30
CA ARG A 64 3.96 -5.15 22.65
C ARG A 64 3.92 -5.43 21.14
N PRO A 65 2.92 -4.92 20.39
CA PRO A 65 2.94 -5.04 18.96
C PRO A 65 4.27 -4.48 18.47
N SER A 66 4.99 -5.27 17.66
CA SER A 66 6.24 -4.87 17.03
C SER A 66 5.96 -3.62 16.20
N THR A 67 6.17 -2.46 16.80
CA THR A 67 5.99 -1.19 16.12
C THR A 67 7.12 -1.11 15.12
N LEU A 68 6.79 -1.10 13.83
CA LEU A 68 7.75 -0.87 12.75
C LEU A 68 8.45 0.46 13.07
N ARG A 69 9.64 0.36 13.64
CA ARG A 69 10.40 1.53 14.08
C ARG A 69 11.09 2.07 12.84
N ILE A 70 10.40 2.97 12.16
CA ILE A 70 10.95 3.69 11.02
C ILE A 70 12.02 4.62 11.59
N ASP A 71 13.28 4.37 11.25
CA ASP A 71 14.37 5.26 11.61
C ASP A 71 14.34 6.46 10.67
N LEU A 72 14.29 7.66 11.24
CA LEU A 72 14.27 8.89 10.45
C LEU A 72 15.71 9.30 10.13
N PRO A 73 15.99 9.73 8.89
CA PRO A 73 17.34 10.11 8.51
C PRO A 73 17.82 11.32 9.31
N ILE A 74 19.04 11.23 9.81
CA ILE A 74 19.73 12.33 10.50
C ILE A 74 20.34 13.27 9.46
N PHE A 75 20.34 14.58 9.76
CA PHE A 75 21.00 15.60 8.94
C PHE A 75 22.06 16.34 9.75
N LYS A 76 23.30 16.34 9.25
CA LYS A 76 24.46 16.94 9.95
C LYS A 76 24.77 18.37 9.50
N GLY A 77 24.28 18.79 8.34
CA GLY A 77 24.58 20.10 7.78
C GLY A 77 25.93 20.14 7.06
N THR A 78 26.33 19.02 6.46
CA THR A 78 27.52 18.93 5.63
C THR A 78 27.19 19.24 4.17
N HIS A 79 28.15 19.79 3.42
CA HIS A 79 27.95 20.19 2.02
C HIS A 79 27.68 19.01 1.07
N SER A 80 28.02 17.79 1.48
CA SER A 80 27.75 16.55 0.73
C SER A 80 26.33 16.04 0.91
N GLU A 81 25.59 16.52 1.92
CA GLU A 81 24.21 16.08 2.17
C GLU A 81 23.22 16.81 1.26
N ASN A 82 22.23 16.07 0.75
CA ASN A 82 21.17 16.64 -0.06
C ASN A 82 19.97 17.02 0.83
N VAL A 83 19.90 18.30 1.18
CA VAL A 83 18.83 18.88 2.02
C VAL A 83 17.44 18.61 1.43
N ARG A 84 17.27 18.73 0.10
CA ARG A 84 15.97 18.53 -0.55
C ARG A 84 15.50 17.08 -0.42
N ALA A 85 16.39 16.13 -0.64
CA ALA A 85 16.07 14.71 -0.47
C ALA A 85 15.74 14.38 0.98
N TRP A 86 16.51 14.92 1.93
CA TRP A 86 16.25 14.75 3.36
C TRP A 86 14.88 15.30 3.76
N LEU A 87 14.55 16.54 3.37
CA LEU A 87 13.25 17.15 3.65
C LEU A 87 12.09 16.36 3.02
N SER A 88 12.26 15.83 1.81
CA SER A 88 11.22 15.01 1.15
C SER A 88 10.91 13.76 1.95
N ILE A 89 11.94 13.00 2.35
CA ILE A 89 11.78 11.78 3.15
C ILE A 89 11.14 12.10 4.50
N LEU A 90 11.56 13.21 5.11
CA LEU A 90 11.03 13.64 6.39
C LEU A 90 9.53 13.97 6.31
N ASP A 91 9.11 14.70 5.28
CA ASP A 91 7.71 15.13 5.13
C ASP A 91 6.79 13.92 4.90
N ASP A 92 7.24 12.91 4.12
CA ASP A 92 6.54 11.65 3.92
C ASP A 92 6.36 10.90 5.26
N GLN A 93 7.42 10.82 6.07
CA GLN A 93 7.41 10.11 7.35
C GLN A 93 6.57 10.83 8.42
N LEU A 94 6.69 12.15 8.51
CA LEU A 94 5.89 12.97 9.44
C LEU A 94 4.41 12.91 9.07
N SER A 95 4.08 12.90 7.78
CA SER A 95 2.70 12.76 7.29
C SER A 95 2.15 11.36 7.59
N THR A 96 2.95 10.31 7.36
CA THR A 96 2.57 8.91 7.67
C THR A 96 2.38 8.69 9.17
N SER A 97 3.18 9.38 10.00
CA SER A 97 3.08 9.32 11.46
C SER A 97 1.97 10.20 12.04
N HIS A 98 1.17 10.84 11.18
CA HIS A 98 0.09 11.76 11.55
C HIS A 98 0.54 12.89 12.50
N ILE A 99 1.77 13.36 12.33
CA ILE A 99 2.30 14.48 13.14
C ILE A 99 1.68 15.78 12.63
N ALA A 100 1.06 16.53 13.55
CA ALA A 100 0.45 17.82 13.27
C ALA A 100 1.50 18.79 12.71
N VAL A 101 1.10 19.65 11.77
CA VAL A 101 2.01 20.59 11.08
C VAL A 101 2.77 21.48 12.08
N ALA A 102 2.11 21.90 13.16
CA ALA A 102 2.71 22.70 14.23
C ALA A 102 3.88 21.99 14.95
N ASP A 103 3.85 20.65 15.02
CA ASP A 103 4.86 19.86 15.73
C ASP A 103 5.96 19.35 14.80
N ARG A 104 5.79 19.48 13.48
CA ARG A 104 6.76 18.97 12.48
C ARG A 104 8.15 19.56 12.66
N THR A 105 8.27 20.87 12.87
CA THR A 105 9.57 21.51 13.10
C THR A 105 10.25 20.97 14.36
N VAL A 106 9.48 20.72 15.43
CA VAL A 106 10.01 20.16 16.67
C VAL A 106 10.53 18.75 16.42
N SER A 107 9.74 17.90 15.75
CA SER A 107 10.18 16.55 15.36
C SER A 107 11.42 16.57 14.47
N ALA A 108 11.46 17.45 13.47
CA ALA A 108 12.60 17.62 12.57
C ALA A 108 13.86 18.08 13.30
N SER A 109 13.72 18.99 14.26
CA SER A 109 14.85 19.49 15.06
C SER A 109 15.54 18.39 15.86
N GLY A 110 14.81 17.35 16.26
CA GLY A 110 15.34 16.16 16.91
C GLY A 110 16.26 15.30 16.02
N LEU A 111 16.27 15.55 14.72
CA LEU A 111 17.04 14.81 13.71
C LEU A 111 18.22 15.61 13.16
N LEU A 112 18.37 16.86 13.58
CA LEU A 112 19.54 17.67 13.28
C LEU A 112 20.71 17.28 14.20
N ARG A 113 21.91 17.21 13.65
CA ARG A 113 23.16 16.98 14.40
C ARG A 113 24.21 18.00 14.00
N ASP A 114 25.26 18.10 14.81
CA ASP A 114 26.47 18.86 14.54
C ASP A 114 26.19 20.32 14.11
N ASN A 115 26.60 20.68 12.89
CA ASN A 115 26.46 22.03 12.36
C ASN A 115 24.99 22.42 12.17
N ALA A 116 24.16 21.50 11.68
CA ALA A 116 22.73 21.75 11.49
C ALA A 116 22.01 21.99 12.82
N GLN A 117 22.37 21.24 13.86
CA GLN A 117 21.81 21.48 15.20
C GLN A 117 22.22 22.85 15.74
N THR A 118 23.50 23.21 15.60
CA THR A 118 24.02 24.51 16.05
C THR A 118 23.32 25.67 15.32
N TRP A 119 23.16 25.55 14.01
CA TRP A 119 22.43 26.50 13.17
C TRP A 119 20.98 26.66 13.63
N TYR A 120 20.25 25.56 13.84
CA TYR A 120 18.85 25.61 14.27
C TYR A 120 18.69 26.25 15.65
N LEU A 121 19.58 25.95 16.60
CA LEU A 121 19.55 26.58 17.92
C LEU A 121 19.78 28.09 17.85
N ALA A 122 20.66 28.57 16.96
CA ALA A 122 20.86 29.99 16.72
C ALA A 122 19.60 30.64 16.13
N LEU A 123 18.96 29.97 15.16
CA LEU A 123 17.73 30.45 14.52
C LEU A 123 16.55 30.51 15.51
N LYS A 124 16.40 29.47 16.34
CA LYS A 124 15.40 29.42 17.41
C LYS A 124 15.61 30.55 18.42
N ARG A 125 16.86 30.83 18.81
CA ARG A 125 17.19 31.96 19.70
C ARG A 125 16.84 33.31 19.08
N ALA A 126 17.10 33.47 17.77
CA ALA A 126 16.68 34.68 17.05
C ALA A 126 15.14 34.82 16.96
N ASN A 127 14.41 33.72 17.06
CA ASN A 127 12.95 33.66 17.07
C ASN A 127 12.36 33.62 18.50
N ASN A 128 12.94 34.33 19.47
CA ASN A 128 12.48 34.39 20.86
C ASN A 128 12.34 33.01 21.55
N ASP A 129 13.27 32.10 21.24
CA ASP A 129 13.25 30.71 21.72
C ASP A 129 12.01 29.89 21.33
N CYS A 130 11.25 30.34 20.33
CA CYS A 130 10.13 29.62 19.74
C CYS A 130 10.57 28.80 18.51
N PRO A 131 10.07 27.56 18.34
CA PRO A 131 10.28 26.82 17.10
C PRO A 131 9.71 27.59 15.92
N LEU A 132 10.36 27.49 14.76
CA LEU A 132 9.88 28.10 13.53
C LEU A 132 8.66 27.33 13.00
N SER A 133 7.83 28.00 12.21
CA SER A 133 6.82 27.32 11.42
C SER A 133 7.48 26.31 10.48
N TRP A 134 6.74 25.27 10.06
CA TRP A 134 7.28 24.24 9.17
C TRP A 134 7.76 24.84 7.84
N ASP A 135 7.00 25.80 7.29
CA ASP A 135 7.34 26.46 6.03
C ASP A 135 8.59 27.35 6.16
N ASP A 136 8.70 28.14 7.23
CA ASP A 136 9.88 28.98 7.48
C ASP A 136 11.13 28.12 7.70
N PHE A 137 10.99 27.00 8.42
CA PHE A 137 12.08 26.05 8.63
C PHE A 137 12.58 25.45 7.31
N ARG A 138 11.66 25.05 6.42
CA ARG A 138 12.01 24.54 5.08
C ARG A 138 12.67 25.61 4.22
N ALA A 139 12.14 26.83 4.23
CA ALA A 139 12.69 27.95 3.48
C ALA A 139 14.10 28.31 3.95
N ALA A 140 14.37 28.27 5.25
CA ALA A 140 15.67 28.61 5.82
C ALA A 140 16.77 27.56 5.52
N LEU A 141 16.40 26.34 5.14
CA LEU A 141 17.31 25.24 4.81
C LEU A 141 17.71 25.18 3.33
N LEU A 142 16.93 25.81 2.45
CA LEU A 142 17.08 25.74 0.98
C LEU A 142 17.86 26.91 0.39
#